data_AF-A0A2M7AXR4-F1
#
_entry.id   AF-A0A2M7AXR4-F1
#
_cell.length_a   1.000
_cell.length_b   1.000
_cell.length_c   1.000
_cell.angle_alpha   90.00
_cell.angle_beta   90.00
_cell.angle_gamma   90.00
#
_symmetry.space_group_name_H-M   'P 1'
#
loop_
_entity.id
_entity.type
_entity.pdbx_description
1 polymer ?
#
loop_
_entity_poly.entity_id
_entity_poly.type
_entity_poly.pdbx_seq_one_letter_code
_entity_poly.pdbx_strand_id
1 'polypeptide(L)'
;MEATKKAYAPYSNFPVGAAVAHTSKIAIGCNVENQSFGLTMCAERVAIYSAITTGWLNKTTKITALAVYAVNQDYVKPCGACLQVISEFADENTVILLMDRSNGPIKQLKFADLLPQAFSLE
;
A
#
# COMPACT_ATOMS: atom_id res chain seq x y z
N MET A 1 -10.59 -1.58 8.07
CA MET A 1 -9.94 -0.32 7.64
C MET A 1 -10.92 0.49 6.79
N GLU A 2 -11.16 1.77 7.09
CA GLU A 2 -12.20 2.57 6.38
C GLU A 2 -12.00 2.68 4.86
N ALA A 3 -10.76 2.59 4.38
CA ALA A 3 -10.44 2.69 2.97
C ALA A 3 -11.11 1.61 2.10
N THR A 4 -11.26 0.36 2.60
CA THR A 4 -11.88 -0.73 1.81
C THR A 4 -13.33 -0.43 1.41
N LYS A 5 -14.04 0.38 2.19
CA LYS A 5 -15.44 0.76 1.89
C LYS A 5 -15.57 1.63 0.64
N LYS A 6 -14.46 2.23 0.17
CA LYS A 6 -14.40 3.10 -1.01
C LYS A 6 -13.88 2.37 -2.26
N ALA A 7 -13.51 1.09 -2.14
CA ALA A 7 -12.95 0.33 -3.24
C ALA A 7 -13.95 0.23 -4.41
N TYR A 8 -13.46 0.49 -5.61
CA TYR A 8 -14.20 0.19 -6.83
C TYR A 8 -13.67 -1.13 -7.38
N ALA A 9 -14.30 -2.24 -6.99
CA ALA A 9 -13.85 -3.59 -7.33
C ALA A 9 -14.98 -4.50 -7.85
N PRO A 10 -15.75 -4.08 -8.89
CA PRO A 10 -16.90 -4.85 -9.37
C PRO A 10 -16.50 -6.13 -10.14
N TYR A 11 -15.25 -6.25 -10.60
CA TYR A 11 -14.82 -7.38 -11.42
C TYR A 11 -14.28 -8.52 -10.54
N SER A 12 -13.42 -8.21 -9.56
CA SER A 12 -12.89 -9.24 -8.65
C SER A 12 -13.77 -9.50 -7.42
N ASN A 13 -14.61 -8.54 -7.02
CA ASN A 13 -15.26 -8.53 -5.72
C ASN A 13 -14.26 -8.69 -4.55
N PHE A 14 -13.06 -8.12 -4.71
CA PHE A 14 -11.97 -8.21 -3.73
C PHE A 14 -11.53 -6.80 -3.26
N PRO A 15 -12.23 -6.22 -2.26
CA PRO A 15 -11.89 -4.89 -1.74
C PRO A 15 -10.59 -4.91 -0.92
N VAL A 16 -9.63 -4.10 -1.32
CA VAL A 16 -8.36 -3.88 -0.65
C VAL A 16 -8.25 -2.41 -0.27
N GLY A 17 -7.76 -2.15 0.94
CA GLY A 17 -7.41 -0.83 1.43
C GLY A 17 -5.93 -0.79 1.79
N ALA A 18 -5.33 0.39 1.71
CA ALA A 18 -4.03 0.68 2.27
C ALA A 18 -4.01 2.03 2.98
N ALA A 19 -3.08 2.19 3.92
CA ALA A 19 -2.76 3.46 4.55
C ALA A 19 -1.24 3.62 4.59
N VAL A 20 -0.74 4.79 4.18
CA VAL A 20 0.67 5.15 4.22
C VAL A 20 0.87 6.27 5.24
N ALA A 21 1.94 6.17 6.02
CA ALA A 21 2.24 7.10 7.10
C ALA A 21 3.66 7.67 6.99
N HIS A 22 3.80 8.92 7.38
CA HIS A 22 5.08 9.56 7.67
C HIS A 22 4.87 10.56 8.81
N THR A 23 5.48 10.31 9.98
CA THR A 23 5.28 11.11 11.20
C THR A 23 3.79 11.21 11.58
N SER A 24 3.20 12.41 11.61
CA SER A 24 1.79 12.66 11.90
C SER A 24 0.89 12.66 10.67
N LYS A 25 1.44 12.41 9.47
CA LYS A 25 0.71 12.45 8.20
C LYS A 25 0.30 11.05 7.77
N ILE A 26 -0.95 10.91 7.36
CA ILE A 26 -1.53 9.66 6.86
C ILE A 26 -2.26 9.96 5.56
N ALA A 27 -2.05 9.11 4.57
CA ALA A 27 -2.90 9.05 3.38
C ALA A 27 -3.45 7.62 3.22
N ILE A 28 -4.65 7.51 2.68
CA ILE A 28 -5.33 6.23 2.49
C ILE A 28 -5.59 5.99 1.00
N GLY A 29 -5.71 4.72 0.64
CA GLY A 29 -6.04 4.30 -0.72
C GLY A 29 -6.84 3.01 -0.72
N CYS A 30 -7.53 2.75 -1.82
CA CYS A 30 -8.26 1.52 -2.06
C CYS A 30 -8.03 1.08 -3.50
N ASN A 31 -8.26 -0.20 -3.81
CA ASN A 31 -8.14 -0.65 -5.19
C ASN A 31 -9.25 -0.05 -6.05
N VAL A 32 -8.87 0.31 -7.28
CA VAL A 32 -9.75 0.86 -8.32
C VAL A 32 -9.53 0.03 -9.57
N GLU A 33 -10.51 -0.80 -9.87
CA GLU A 33 -10.48 -1.68 -11.03
C GLU A 33 -10.95 -0.96 -12.30
N ASN A 34 -10.62 -1.56 -13.42
CA ASN A 34 -11.05 -1.11 -14.73
C ASN A 34 -11.36 -2.32 -15.60
N GLN A 35 -12.25 -2.17 -16.58
CA GLN A 35 -12.57 -3.24 -17.54
C GLN A 35 -11.34 -3.69 -18.33
N SER A 36 -10.43 -2.76 -18.64
CA SER A 36 -9.08 -3.10 -19.10
C SER A 36 -8.20 -3.39 -17.88
N PHE A 37 -8.05 -4.67 -17.54
CA PHE A 37 -7.49 -5.10 -16.25
C PHE A 37 -6.09 -4.55 -15.96
N GLY A 38 -5.27 -4.31 -17.00
CA GLY A 38 -3.95 -3.69 -16.86
C GLY A 38 -3.96 -2.26 -16.31
N LEU A 39 -5.10 -1.57 -16.35
CA LEU A 39 -5.29 -0.23 -15.78
C LEU A 39 -5.72 -0.25 -14.31
N THR A 40 -5.86 -1.44 -13.71
CA THR A 40 -6.24 -1.58 -12.30
C THR A 40 -5.16 -0.99 -11.39
N MET A 41 -5.61 -0.16 -10.46
CA MET A 41 -4.77 0.44 -9.43
C MET A 41 -4.97 -0.29 -8.10
N CYS A 42 -3.87 -0.78 -7.52
CA CYS A 42 -3.88 -1.42 -6.21
C CYS A 42 -3.97 -0.35 -5.10
N ALA A 43 -4.46 -0.75 -3.93
CA ALA A 43 -4.72 0.17 -2.82
C ALA A 43 -3.45 0.89 -2.33
N GLU A 44 -2.32 0.19 -2.30
CA GLU A 44 -1.00 0.69 -1.88
C GLU A 44 -0.52 1.82 -2.79
N ARG A 45 -0.63 1.62 -4.11
CA ARG A 45 -0.29 2.64 -5.11
C ARG A 45 -1.21 3.85 -4.97
N VAL A 46 -2.52 3.64 -4.80
CA VAL A 46 -3.47 4.74 -4.57
C VAL A 46 -3.15 5.52 -3.29
N ALA A 47 -2.76 4.84 -2.20
CA ALA A 47 -2.39 5.50 -0.94
C ALA A 47 -1.12 6.35 -1.11
N ILE A 48 -0.08 5.82 -1.75
CA ILE A 48 1.15 6.55 -2.06
C ILE A 48 0.85 7.75 -2.96
N TYR A 49 0.08 7.57 -4.03
CA TYR A 49 -0.24 8.67 -4.94
C TYR A 49 -1.09 9.74 -4.26
N SER A 50 -1.99 9.36 -3.36
CA SER A 50 -2.75 10.32 -2.54
C SER A 50 -1.83 11.11 -1.59
N ALA A 51 -0.80 10.48 -1.03
CA ALA A 51 0.21 11.16 -0.23
C ALA A 51 1.03 12.18 -1.05
N ILE A 52 1.30 11.85 -2.31
CA ILE A 52 1.99 12.75 -3.25
C ILE A 52 1.09 13.93 -3.62
N THR A 53 -0.18 13.68 -3.97
CA THR A 53 -1.10 14.76 -4.39
C THR A 53 -1.47 15.70 -3.24
N THR A 54 -1.44 15.22 -2.00
CA THR A 54 -1.58 16.06 -0.80
C THR A 54 -0.29 16.84 -0.46
N GLY A 55 0.79 16.61 -1.21
CA GLY A 55 2.03 17.38 -1.19
C GLY A 55 3.02 17.00 -0.10
N TRP A 56 2.69 16.03 0.76
CA TRP A 56 3.58 15.67 1.87
C TRP A 56 4.56 14.55 1.56
N LEU A 57 4.27 13.70 0.57
CA LEU A 57 5.20 12.69 0.09
C LEU A 57 5.87 13.18 -1.20
N ASN A 58 7.19 13.12 -1.25
CA ASN A 58 8.00 13.49 -2.42
C ASN A 58 9.35 12.75 -2.35
N LYS A 59 10.23 13.02 -3.32
CA LYS A 59 11.54 12.36 -3.46
C LYS A 59 12.47 12.41 -2.24
N THR A 60 12.32 13.40 -1.35
CA THR A 60 13.16 13.51 -0.14
C THR A 60 12.47 12.99 1.12
N THR A 61 11.27 12.42 0.98
CA THR A 61 10.46 11.93 2.10
C THR A 61 10.42 10.42 2.07
N LYS A 62 10.66 9.78 3.21
CA LYS A 62 10.58 8.33 3.36
C LYS A 62 9.41 7.95 4.26
N ILE A 63 8.62 6.97 3.82
CA ILE A 63 7.45 6.51 4.58
C ILE A 63 7.90 5.69 5.79
N THR A 64 7.27 5.92 6.93
CA THR A 64 7.60 5.16 8.15
C THR A 64 6.89 3.81 8.15
N ALA A 65 5.65 3.78 7.66
CA ALA A 65 4.87 2.55 7.58
C ALA A 65 3.86 2.57 6.43
N LEU A 66 3.52 1.37 5.95
CA LEU A 66 2.37 1.12 5.10
C LEU A 66 1.57 -0.05 5.67
N ALA A 67 0.27 0.15 5.89
CA ALA A 67 -0.65 -0.91 6.27
C ALA A 67 -1.50 -1.32 5.06
N VAL A 68 -1.75 -2.62 4.91
CA VAL A 68 -2.62 -3.18 3.85
C VAL A 68 -3.61 -4.16 4.46
N TYR A 69 -4.87 -4.08 4.01
CA TYR A 69 -5.97 -4.91 4.48
C TYR A 69 -6.86 -5.31 3.30
N ALA A 70 -7.27 -6.57 3.25
CA ALA A 70 -8.28 -7.06 2.31
C ALA A 70 -9.47 -7.65 3.07
N VAL A 71 -10.67 -7.34 2.60
CA VAL A 71 -11.91 -7.81 3.25
C VAL A 71 -11.99 -9.34 3.20
N ASN A 72 -12.36 -9.95 4.32
CA ASN A 72 -12.52 -11.41 4.46
C ASN A 72 -11.24 -12.22 4.15
N GLN A 73 -10.06 -11.64 4.32
CA GLN A 73 -8.78 -12.35 4.19
C GLN A 73 -8.06 -12.37 5.53
N ASP A 74 -7.28 -13.41 5.80
CA ASP A 74 -6.45 -13.48 7.00
C ASP A 74 -5.35 -12.41 6.94
N TYR A 75 -4.73 -12.26 5.78
CA TYR A 75 -3.88 -11.12 5.40
C TYR A 75 -3.69 -11.09 3.88
N VAL A 76 -3.22 -9.96 3.36
CA VAL A 76 -2.81 -9.81 1.96
C VAL A 76 -1.40 -9.24 1.89
N LYS A 77 -0.60 -9.68 0.93
CA LYS A 77 0.73 -9.12 0.67
C LYS A 77 0.67 -8.14 -0.51
N PRO A 78 1.48 -7.07 -0.51
CA PRO A 78 1.60 -6.22 -1.68
C PRO A 78 2.09 -7.00 -2.90
N CYS A 79 1.51 -6.72 -4.08
CA CYS A 79 1.97 -7.31 -5.32
C CYS A 79 3.32 -6.71 -5.77
N GLY A 80 4.02 -7.36 -6.70
CA GLY A 80 5.35 -6.92 -7.15
C GLY A 80 5.39 -5.47 -7.65
N ALA A 81 4.36 -5.04 -8.38
CA ALA A 81 4.25 -3.65 -8.85
C ALA A 81 4.10 -2.65 -7.69
N CYS A 82 3.37 -3.02 -6.63
CA CYS A 82 3.27 -2.17 -5.45
C CYS A 82 4.59 -2.12 -4.69
N LEU A 83 5.28 -3.25 -4.55
CA LEU A 83 6.59 -3.29 -3.90
C LEU A 83 7.60 -2.38 -4.61
N GLN A 84 7.61 -2.36 -5.94
CA GLN A 84 8.48 -1.48 -6.71
C GLN A 84 8.11 0.02 -6.58
N VAL A 85 6.83 0.35 -6.44
CA VAL A 85 6.42 1.75 -6.14
C VAL A 85 6.80 2.12 -4.70
N ILE A 86 6.64 1.19 -3.75
CA ILE A 86 7.02 1.40 -2.35
C ILE A 86 8.53 1.63 -2.23
N SER A 87 9.37 0.90 -2.99
CA SER A 87 10.84 1.04 -2.87
C SER A 87 11.36 2.44 -3.16
N GLU A 88 10.66 3.23 -3.97
CA GLU A 88 11.04 4.62 -4.24
C GLU A 88 10.94 5.51 -2.98
N PHE A 89 10.01 5.19 -2.08
CA PHE A 89 9.71 5.97 -0.88
C PHE A 89 10.04 5.23 0.43
N ALA A 90 10.52 4.00 0.35
CA ALA A 90 10.92 3.22 1.50
C ALA A 90 12.43 3.36 1.80
N ASP A 91 12.79 3.04 3.03
CA ASP A 91 14.14 2.81 3.51
C ASP A 91 14.20 1.50 4.33
N GLU A 92 15.38 1.18 4.88
CA GLU A 92 15.61 -0.01 5.73
C GLU A 92 14.74 -0.09 6.99
N ASN A 93 14.19 1.03 7.43
CA ASN A 93 13.35 1.16 8.61
C ASN A 93 11.85 1.18 8.26
N THR A 94 11.49 1.27 6.97
CA THR A 94 10.10 1.22 6.54
C THR A 94 9.46 -0.11 6.90
N VAL A 95 8.32 -0.01 7.58
CA VAL A 95 7.54 -1.15 8.05
C VAL A 95 6.33 -1.39 7.15
N ILE A 96 6.09 -2.65 6.80
CA ILE A 96 4.85 -3.09 6.13
C ILE A 96 4.01 -3.88 7.13
N LEU A 97 2.79 -3.39 7.39
CA LEU A 97 1.82 -3.99 8.29
C LEU A 97 0.78 -4.76 7.47
N LEU A 98 0.78 -6.09 7.62
CA LEU A 98 -0.24 -6.95 7.04
C LEU A 98 -1.37 -7.09 8.05
N MET A 99 -2.50 -6.46 7.74
CA MET A 99 -3.66 -6.37 8.63
C MET A 99 -4.60 -7.55 8.39
N ASP A 100 -5.29 -7.94 9.45
CA ASP A 100 -6.27 -9.02 9.42
C ASP A 100 -7.71 -8.56 9.57
N ARG A 101 -8.61 -9.54 9.64
CA ARG A 101 -10.05 -9.33 9.84
C ARG A 101 -10.39 -8.62 11.16
N SER A 102 -9.51 -8.67 12.17
CA SER A 102 -9.68 -7.95 13.45
C SER A 102 -9.24 -6.49 13.39
N ASN A 103 -8.74 -6.02 12.24
CA ASN A 103 -8.08 -4.73 12.06
C ASN A 103 -6.82 -4.57 12.92
N GLY A 104 -6.20 -5.67 13.33
CA GLY A 104 -4.89 -5.68 13.97
C GLY A 104 -3.78 -6.05 12.97
N PRO A 105 -2.53 -5.59 13.17
CA PRO A 105 -1.41 -6.11 12.41
C PRO A 105 -1.12 -7.55 12.87
N ILE A 106 -1.35 -8.54 12.00
CA ILE A 106 -0.89 -9.92 12.27
C ILE A 106 0.60 -10.03 12.01
N LYS A 107 1.10 -9.33 10.99
CA LYS A 107 2.54 -9.33 10.66
C LYS A 107 3.06 -7.93 10.46
N GLN A 108 4.17 -7.66 11.12
CA GLN A 108 5.02 -6.51 10.89
C GLN A 108 6.27 -7.01 10.16
N LEU A 109 6.45 -6.56 8.93
CA LEU A 109 7.58 -6.95 8.08
C LEU A 109 8.44 -5.73 7.79
N LYS A 110 9.75 -5.91 7.68
CA LYS A 110 10.59 -4.87 7.09
C LYS A 110 10.38 -4.87 5.58
N PHE A 111 10.38 -3.69 4.96
CA PHE A 111 10.23 -3.62 3.51
C PHE A 111 11.31 -4.43 2.77
N ALA A 112 12.56 -4.41 3.26
CA ALA A 112 13.68 -5.15 2.69
C ALA A 112 13.46 -6.68 2.64
N ASP A 113 12.61 -7.24 3.51
CA ASP A 113 12.29 -8.68 3.50
C ASP A 113 11.29 -9.04 2.39
N LEU A 114 10.54 -8.05 1.89
CA LEU A 114 9.52 -8.24 0.85
C LEU A 114 10.08 -8.01 -0.56
N LEU A 115 11.03 -7.07 -0.70
CA LEU A 115 11.69 -6.80 -1.98
C LEU A 115 13.21 -6.67 -1.76
N PRO A 116 13.91 -7.81 -1.57
CA PRO A 116 15.36 -7.78 -1.42
C PRO A 116 16.02 -7.33 -2.73
N GLN A 117 17.06 -6.50 -2.63
CA GLN A 117 17.81 -5.99 -3.79
C GLN A 117 16.88 -5.33 -4.81
N ALA A 118 15.97 -4.46 -4.33
CA ALA A 118 15.04 -3.73 -5.17
C ALA A 118 15.77 -3.04 -6.33
N PHE A 119 15.18 -3.12 -7.53
CA PHE A 119 15.73 -2.47 -8.71
C PHE A 119 15.74 -0.95 -8.52
N SER A 120 16.88 -0.32 -8.86
CA SER A 120 17.08 1.12 -8.90
C SER A 120 17.72 1.50 -10.23
N LEU A 121 17.46 2.73 -10.70
CA LEU A 121 18.06 3.30 -11.92
C LEU A 121 19.38 4.05 -11.65
N GLU A 122 19.83 4.09 -10.39
CA GLU A 122 21.12 4.66 -9.99
C GLU A 122 22.31 3.75 -10.31
#